data_AF-A0A1Y1UHY6-F1
#
_entry.id   AF-A0A1Y1UHY6-F1
#
_cell.length_a   1.000
_cell.length_b   1.000
_cell.length_c   1.000
_cell.angle_alpha   90.00
_cell.angle_beta   90.00
_cell.angle_gamma   90.00
#
_symmetry.space_group_name_H-M   'P 1'
#
loop_
_entity.id
_entity.type
_entity.pdbx_description
1 polymer ?
#
loop_
_entity_poly.entity_id
_entity_poly.type
_entity_poly.pdbx_seq_one_letter_code
_entity_poly.pdbx_strand_id
1 'polypeptide(L)'
;MTSRHQGHRYQRLFPKKAPRIVTLSLLLALLVPVGLLTLSLITFLSSSYSRPCLPFSLQRISTSGHRLLSCSSIPAPSRAGFESVETMGEASHILNGAGGESGNVDPASAEAGAGRFAGFLQSQKEAFMDDLRKSNLNGWTIAMGNEAGDLDSLASSIGFAYLSQTLKAERSIPLNLTPSSLMRLRPENLLAFQNARIPLSTLFHLESIPDPSTLVRLGAKFALVDHNRLLPAFSHPDLTDPVVAIIDHHEDEHQHSSALIREIVVPTGSCASLVTRHFEPWWTKSSSSPAGPAGSPIPPELPTFLLSAILIDTAGLKAGGKATQNDTDAAAFLYPLSTLASSSSSSETAAETLNEASPIAALTTQLQDAKFNVSDMSTNDLLLRDYKQYTLPSASSDFPILQVGVSTVPLGLKPWLERDGGWNRLLQGVDEEMIQKNLDIEGVLTSYNNKNGKHRRELLLVVRTGGAVKDANTAKRMVQDLTLGLEGSVEIELKSWDKTSALFSKDGELDTSFRVARVWKQGNAKATRKQVAPLLRDLIAKLH
;
A
#
# COMPACT_ATOMS: atom_id res chain seq x y z
N MET A 1 97.13 47.50 -16.41
CA MET A 1 96.08 47.70 -17.42
C MET A 1 94.75 47.30 -16.80
N THR A 2 93.83 48.27 -16.67
CA THR A 2 92.34 48.16 -16.66
C THR A 2 91.72 46.89 -16.05
N SER A 3 90.83 46.89 -15.06
CA SER A 3 90.02 47.89 -14.39
C SER A 3 89.43 47.21 -13.13
N ARG A 4 89.32 47.96 -12.02
CA ARG A 4 88.76 47.54 -10.72
C ARG A 4 87.30 47.10 -10.84
N HIS A 5 86.90 46.07 -10.10
CA HIS A 5 85.66 46.20 -9.31
C HIS A 5 85.70 45.42 -7.99
N GLN A 6 85.33 46.16 -6.94
CA GLN A 6 85.34 45.82 -5.54
C GLN A 6 84.15 44.91 -5.20
N GLY A 7 84.39 43.92 -4.34
CA GLY A 7 83.35 43.17 -3.66
C GLY A 7 82.71 44.01 -2.56
N HIS A 8 81.38 43.92 -2.45
CA HIS A 8 80.68 44.21 -1.21
C HIS A 8 79.50 43.28 -0.97
N ARG A 9 79.41 42.88 0.30
CA ARG A 9 78.37 42.10 1.00
C ARG A 9 76.95 42.27 0.48
N TYR A 10 76.26 41.15 0.29
CA TYR A 10 74.81 41.08 0.20
C TYR A 10 74.16 41.22 1.59
N GLN A 11 73.48 42.34 1.81
CA GLN A 11 72.46 42.50 2.84
C GLN A 11 71.07 42.15 2.26
N ARG A 12 70.24 41.56 3.12
CA ARG A 12 68.86 41.14 2.87
C ARG A 12 67.99 42.33 2.44
N LEU A 13 67.22 42.15 1.37
CA LEU A 13 66.03 42.95 1.07
C LEU A 13 64.85 42.02 0.80
N PHE A 14 63.80 42.22 1.61
CA PHE A 14 62.51 41.55 1.57
C PHE A 14 61.84 41.63 0.19
N PRO A 15 61.28 40.54 -0.36
CA PRO A 15 60.31 40.65 -1.43
C PRO A 15 58.97 41.15 -0.88
N LYS A 16 58.49 42.20 -1.55
CA LYS A 16 57.25 42.92 -1.36
C LYS A 16 56.03 41.98 -1.44
N LYS A 17 55.00 42.32 -0.66
CA LYS A 17 53.65 41.74 -0.67
C LYS A 17 53.18 41.42 -2.09
N ALA A 18 52.93 40.14 -2.36
CA ALA A 18 52.10 39.73 -3.48
C ALA A 18 50.69 40.35 -3.33
N PRO A 19 50.05 40.79 -4.42
CA PRO A 19 48.79 41.52 -4.35
C PRO A 19 47.69 40.58 -3.83
N ARG A 20 46.95 41.03 -2.80
CA ARG A 20 45.77 40.34 -2.23
C ARG A 20 44.75 39.87 -3.27
N ILE A 21 44.79 40.43 -4.48
CA ILE A 21 43.92 40.11 -5.62
C ILE A 21 44.24 38.72 -6.20
N VAL A 22 45.50 38.29 -6.28
CA VAL A 22 45.85 36.97 -6.85
C VAL A 22 45.42 35.82 -5.92
N THR A 23 45.56 36.00 -4.61
CA THR A 23 45.07 35.04 -3.61
C THR A 23 43.54 34.95 -3.57
N LEU A 24 42.82 36.06 -3.82
CA LEU A 24 41.36 36.05 -3.85
C LEU A 24 40.82 35.36 -5.12
N SER A 25 41.47 35.58 -6.27
CA SER A 25 41.12 34.92 -7.53
C SER A 25 41.41 33.42 -7.50
N LEU A 26 42.50 32.99 -6.86
CA LEU A 26 42.80 31.56 -6.63
C LEU A 26 41.81 30.92 -5.64
N LEU A 27 41.38 31.63 -4.59
CA LEU A 27 40.33 31.14 -3.70
C LEU A 27 38.98 31.02 -4.41
N LEU A 28 38.60 32.01 -5.23
CA LEU A 28 37.36 31.94 -6.03
C LEU A 28 37.43 30.80 -7.05
N ALA A 29 38.57 30.60 -7.71
CA ALA A 29 38.77 29.53 -8.69
C ALA A 29 38.71 28.13 -8.07
N LEU A 30 38.98 27.97 -6.77
CA LEU A 30 38.81 26.72 -6.02
C LEU A 30 37.42 26.56 -5.42
N LEU A 31 36.77 27.65 -5.01
CA LEU A 31 35.44 27.62 -4.37
C LEU A 31 34.30 27.42 -5.37
N VAL A 32 34.42 27.93 -6.60
CA VAL A 32 33.36 27.79 -7.62
C VAL A 32 33.18 26.33 -8.07
N PRO A 33 34.24 25.56 -8.40
CA PRO A 33 34.10 24.15 -8.76
C PRO A 33 33.59 23.30 -7.59
N VAL A 34 34.03 23.58 -6.35
CA VAL A 34 33.56 22.89 -5.14
C VAL A 34 32.08 23.21 -4.90
N GLY A 35 31.68 24.48 -5.06
CA GLY A 35 30.28 24.91 -4.98
C GLY A 35 29.40 24.19 -6.01
N LEU A 36 29.85 24.10 -7.26
CA LEU A 36 29.14 23.38 -8.32
C LEU A 36 29.08 21.87 -8.09
N LEU A 37 30.16 21.25 -7.59
CA LEU A 37 30.17 19.83 -7.21
C LEU A 37 29.23 19.56 -6.03
N THR A 38 29.20 20.43 -5.03
CA THR A 38 28.26 20.29 -3.90
C THR A 38 26.82 20.48 -4.35
N LEU A 39 26.54 21.44 -5.25
CA LEU A 39 25.19 21.66 -5.78
C LEU A 39 24.74 20.51 -6.69
N SER A 40 25.66 19.95 -7.48
CA SER A 40 25.43 18.77 -8.31
C SER A 40 25.21 17.51 -7.47
N LEU A 41 25.93 17.38 -6.36
CA LEU A 41 25.76 16.27 -5.40
C LEU A 41 24.44 16.42 -4.64
N ILE A 42 24.07 17.63 -4.22
CA ILE A 42 22.78 17.91 -3.57
C ILE A 42 21.62 17.64 -4.54
N THR A 43 21.73 18.05 -5.80
CA THR A 43 20.69 17.78 -6.82
C THR A 43 20.60 16.29 -7.13
N PHE A 44 21.73 15.58 -7.27
CA PHE A 44 21.77 14.13 -7.46
C PHE A 44 21.22 13.34 -6.26
N LEU A 45 21.54 13.76 -5.03
CA LEU A 45 20.99 13.20 -3.79
C LEU A 45 19.53 13.59 -3.57
N SER A 46 19.05 14.68 -4.17
CA SER A 46 17.62 15.06 -4.14
C SER A 46 16.79 14.35 -5.21
N SER A 47 17.39 13.91 -6.32
CA SER A 47 16.72 13.13 -7.37
C SER A 47 16.69 11.63 -7.09
N SER A 48 17.58 11.15 -6.21
CA SER A 48 17.55 9.80 -5.67
C SER A 48 16.77 9.83 -4.35
N TYR A 49 15.79 8.95 -4.13
CA TYR A 49 14.82 8.98 -3.01
C TYR A 49 15.40 8.76 -1.59
N SER A 50 16.56 9.32 -1.25
CA SER A 50 17.21 9.20 0.06
C SER A 50 17.57 10.59 0.60
N ARG A 51 16.75 11.13 1.50
CA ARG A 51 17.04 12.42 2.15
C ARG A 51 18.35 12.32 2.96
N PRO A 52 19.39 13.11 2.66
CA PRO A 52 20.61 13.10 3.47
C PRO A 52 20.31 13.65 4.87
N CYS A 53 20.73 12.92 5.89
CA CYS A 53 20.45 13.16 7.30
C CYS A 53 21.77 13.42 8.04
N LEU A 54 22.05 14.68 8.38
CA LEU A 54 23.23 15.07 9.13
C LEU A 54 23.03 14.75 10.63
N PRO A 55 24.00 14.10 11.30
CA PRO A 55 23.85 13.67 12.70
C PRO A 55 24.10 14.80 13.71
N PHE A 56 24.23 16.07 13.27
CA PHE A 56 24.57 17.21 14.13
C PHE A 56 23.68 18.43 13.88
N SER A 57 23.49 19.24 14.93
CA SER A 57 22.58 20.39 14.89
C SER A 57 23.13 21.57 14.08
N LEU A 58 22.40 21.93 13.02
CA LEU A 58 22.58 23.19 12.28
C LEU A 58 21.84 24.40 12.86
N GLN A 59 21.18 24.29 14.03
CA GLN A 59 20.27 25.32 14.53
C GLN A 59 20.93 26.68 14.73
N ARG A 60 22.23 26.70 15.08
CA ARG A 60 22.99 27.95 15.26
C ARG A 60 23.29 28.69 13.94
N ILE A 61 23.19 28.00 12.81
CA ILE A 61 23.48 28.54 11.47
C ILE A 61 22.18 28.86 10.74
N SER A 62 21.23 27.92 10.76
CA SER A 62 19.90 28.10 10.15
C SER A 62 18.91 27.11 10.75
N THR A 63 17.81 27.64 11.30
CA THR A 63 16.68 26.83 11.78
C THR A 63 15.99 26.08 10.64
N SER A 64 15.83 26.71 9.48
CA SER A 64 15.28 26.05 8.29
C SER A 64 16.22 24.96 7.77
N GLY A 65 17.53 25.23 7.69
CA GLY A 65 18.53 24.23 7.30
C GLY A 65 18.60 23.04 8.27
N HIS A 66 18.44 23.28 9.57
CA HIS A 66 18.36 22.23 10.58
C HIS A 66 17.15 21.31 10.36
N ARG A 67 15.97 21.87 10.07
CA ARG A 67 14.75 21.09 9.81
C ARG A 67 14.80 20.28 8.52
N LEU A 68 15.53 20.76 7.51
CA LEU A 68 15.62 20.13 6.19
C LEU A 68 16.69 19.04 6.11
N LEU A 69 17.79 19.17 6.87
CA LEU A 69 19.00 18.37 6.66
C LEU A 69 19.55 17.68 7.92
N SER A 70 19.08 18.02 9.13
CA SER A 70 19.60 17.45 10.39
C SER A 70 18.57 16.53 11.07
N CYS A 71 19.05 15.41 11.61
CA CYS A 71 18.24 14.47 12.39
C CYS A 71 18.45 14.57 13.90
N SER A 72 19.24 15.54 14.35
CA SER A 72 19.33 15.88 15.77
C SER A 72 18.01 16.51 16.25
N SER A 73 17.49 16.05 17.39
CA SER A 73 16.31 16.63 18.03
C SER A 73 16.55 18.10 18.43
N ILE A 74 15.55 18.96 18.19
CA ILE A 74 15.56 20.33 18.71
C ILE A 74 15.24 20.27 20.21
N PRO A 75 16.11 20.79 21.11
CA PRO A 75 15.79 20.84 22.53
C PRO A 75 14.56 21.72 22.77
N ALA A 76 13.60 21.23 23.55
CA ALA A 76 12.43 22.00 23.94
C ALA A 76 12.86 23.25 24.75
N PRO A 77 12.19 24.40 24.59
CA PRO A 77 12.46 25.56 25.43
C PRO A 77 12.11 25.20 26.89
N SER A 78 13.04 25.47 27.80
CA SER A 78 12.85 25.30 29.23
C SER A 78 11.69 26.17 29.71
N ARG A 79 10.61 25.53 30.19
CA ARG A 79 9.49 26.20 30.88
C ARG A 79 10.01 26.92 32.14
N ALA A 80 10.01 28.24 32.11
CA ALA A 80 10.08 29.08 33.29
C ALA A 80 8.80 29.94 33.34
N GLY A 81 8.12 29.92 34.50
CA GLY A 81 7.12 30.91 34.90
C GLY A 81 5.70 30.71 34.37
N PHE A 82 4.89 29.98 35.14
CA PHE A 82 3.43 30.09 35.11
C PHE A 82 3.04 31.21 36.08
N GLU A 83 2.41 32.28 35.58
CA GLU A 83 1.57 33.16 36.40
C GLU A 83 0.19 33.31 35.72
N SER A 84 -0.81 33.21 36.57
CA SER A 84 -2.25 33.12 36.36
C SER A 84 -2.88 34.43 35.91
N VAL A 85 -3.86 34.37 35.00
CA VAL A 85 -4.96 35.35 34.95
C VAL A 85 -6.26 34.62 34.57
N GLU A 86 -7.25 34.71 35.47
CA GLU A 86 -8.65 34.36 35.27
C GLU A 86 -9.33 35.36 34.31
N THR A 87 -10.30 34.90 33.51
CA THR A 87 -11.51 35.70 33.23
C THR A 87 -12.65 34.84 32.68
N MET A 88 -13.84 35.10 33.22
CA MET A 88 -15.15 34.52 32.91
C MET A 88 -15.77 35.12 31.63
N GLY A 89 -16.77 34.47 31.03
CA GLY A 89 -17.85 35.16 30.30
C GLY A 89 -18.40 34.51 29.02
N GLU A 90 -19.50 33.77 29.18
CA GLU A 90 -20.74 33.68 28.37
C GLU A 90 -20.79 33.79 26.81
N ALA A 91 -21.35 32.71 26.22
CA ALA A 91 -22.56 32.61 25.38
C ALA A 91 -22.78 33.39 24.04
N SER A 92 -22.89 32.58 22.97
CA SER A 92 -23.99 32.50 21.98
C SER A 92 -23.97 33.26 20.62
N HIS A 93 -24.18 32.45 19.56
CA HIS A 93 -25.10 32.61 18.42
C HIS A 93 -24.68 33.28 17.06
N ILE A 94 -24.93 32.50 15.97
CA ILE A 94 -25.39 32.84 14.59
C ILE A 94 -24.39 32.78 13.39
N LEU A 95 -24.59 31.70 12.60
CA LEU A 95 -24.73 31.50 11.13
C LEU A 95 -23.93 32.27 10.04
N ASN A 96 -23.56 31.44 9.05
CA ASN A 96 -23.41 31.63 7.60
C ASN A 96 -22.08 32.19 7.02
N GLY A 97 -21.51 31.40 6.09
CA GLY A 97 -20.53 31.88 5.12
C GLY A 97 -19.84 30.74 4.37
N ALA A 98 -20.34 30.40 3.18
CA ALA A 98 -19.67 29.53 2.22
C ALA A 98 -18.41 30.21 1.66
N GLY A 99 -17.34 29.44 1.48
CA GLY A 99 -16.11 29.87 0.81
C GLY A 99 -15.06 28.78 0.90
N GLY A 100 -14.77 28.11 -0.22
CA GLY A 100 -13.72 27.12 -0.30
C GLY A 100 -12.35 27.78 -0.25
N GLU A 101 -11.45 27.21 0.55
CA GLU A 101 -10.01 27.39 0.42
C GLU A 101 -9.32 26.10 0.86
N SER A 102 -8.38 25.66 0.04
CA SER A 102 -7.48 24.53 0.25
C SER A 102 -6.59 24.81 1.47
N GLY A 103 -7.00 24.33 2.63
CA GLY A 103 -6.26 24.45 3.89
C GLY A 103 -5.23 23.34 4.04
N ASN A 104 -3.96 23.74 4.06
CA ASN A 104 -2.83 22.92 4.47
C ASN A 104 -3.08 22.44 5.92
N VAL A 105 -3.27 21.13 6.14
CA VAL A 105 -3.63 20.59 7.45
C VAL A 105 -2.39 20.53 8.33
N ASP A 106 -2.39 21.32 9.41
CA ASP A 106 -1.38 21.26 10.47
C ASP A 106 -1.39 19.87 11.14
N PRO A 107 -0.26 19.15 11.23
CA PRO A 107 -0.21 17.80 11.79
C PRO A 107 -0.68 17.71 13.24
N ALA A 108 -0.61 18.81 13.99
CA ALA A 108 -1.04 18.89 15.39
C ALA A 108 -2.58 18.95 15.56
N SER A 109 -3.33 19.27 14.49
CA SER A 109 -4.81 19.32 14.54
C SER A 109 -5.47 17.95 14.30
N ALA A 110 -4.73 16.97 13.78
CA ALA A 110 -5.23 15.62 13.52
C ALA A 110 -5.34 14.74 14.78
N GLU A 111 -4.66 15.09 15.87
CA GLU A 111 -4.68 14.31 17.12
C GLU A 111 -5.97 14.52 17.94
N ALA A 112 -6.70 15.61 17.75
CA ALA A 112 -7.90 15.93 18.53
C ALA A 112 -9.15 15.08 18.17
N GLY A 113 -9.06 14.18 17.18
CA GLY A 113 -10.18 13.37 16.67
C GLY A 113 -9.98 11.85 16.71
N ALA A 114 -8.87 11.33 17.26
CA ALA A 114 -8.59 9.90 17.29
C ALA A 114 -9.50 9.18 18.31
N GLY A 115 -10.36 8.27 17.84
CA GLY A 115 -11.28 7.51 18.70
C GLY A 115 -10.58 6.53 19.65
N ARG A 116 -11.31 5.95 20.61
CA ARG A 116 -10.76 4.93 21.56
C ARG A 116 -10.10 3.75 20.83
N PHE A 117 -10.62 3.42 19.66
CA PHE A 117 -10.07 2.37 18.80
C PHE A 117 -8.66 2.71 18.29
N ALA A 118 -8.42 3.94 17.85
CA ALA A 118 -7.11 4.39 17.41
C ALA A 118 -6.07 4.39 18.53
N GLY A 119 -6.46 4.83 19.74
CA GLY A 119 -5.59 4.77 20.91
C GLY A 119 -5.16 3.34 21.28
N PHE A 120 -6.07 2.37 21.13
CA PHE A 120 -5.73 0.96 21.30
C PHE A 120 -4.71 0.48 20.26
N LEU A 121 -4.92 0.78 18.98
CA LEU A 121 -4.01 0.35 17.90
C LEU A 121 -2.61 0.93 18.11
N GLN A 122 -2.54 2.20 18.48
CA GLN A 122 -1.28 2.87 18.81
C GLN A 122 -0.56 2.20 20.00
N SER A 123 -1.28 1.94 21.09
CA SER A 123 -0.73 1.27 22.28
C SER A 123 -0.23 -0.14 21.98
N GLN A 124 -1.00 -0.94 21.23
CA GLN A 124 -0.56 -2.28 20.83
C GLN A 124 0.69 -2.24 19.95
N LYS A 125 0.74 -1.29 19.00
CA LYS A 125 1.91 -1.08 18.14
C LYS A 125 3.15 -0.73 18.95
N GLU A 126 3.03 0.19 19.92
CA GLU A 126 4.12 0.56 20.82
C GLU A 126 4.59 -0.63 21.66
N ALA A 127 3.66 -1.35 22.30
CA ALA A 127 3.98 -2.52 23.10
C ALA A 127 4.67 -3.63 22.29
N PHE A 128 4.24 -3.85 21.04
CA PHE A 128 4.87 -4.80 20.13
C PHE A 128 6.29 -4.37 19.75
N MET A 129 6.46 -3.10 19.38
CA MET A 129 7.77 -2.55 19.01
C MET A 129 8.75 -2.56 20.18
N ASP A 130 8.28 -2.34 21.41
CA ASP A 130 9.08 -2.44 22.63
C ASP A 130 9.63 -3.86 22.84
N ASP A 131 8.78 -4.86 22.66
CA ASP A 131 9.15 -6.26 22.83
C ASP A 131 10.00 -6.79 21.66
N LEU A 132 9.76 -6.29 20.45
CA LEU A 132 10.64 -6.51 19.29
C LEU A 132 12.05 -5.97 19.57
N ARG A 133 12.17 -4.75 20.12
CA ARG A 133 13.46 -4.17 20.52
C ARG A 133 14.15 -4.96 21.63
N LYS A 134 13.38 -5.57 22.54
CA LYS A 134 13.89 -6.47 23.58
C LYS A 134 14.19 -7.89 23.07
N SER A 135 13.98 -8.16 21.78
CA SER A 135 14.19 -9.48 21.17
C SER A 135 13.39 -10.60 21.86
N ASN A 136 12.14 -10.32 22.22
CA ASN A 136 11.26 -11.32 22.83
C ASN A 136 9.82 -11.11 22.38
N LEU A 137 9.35 -11.92 21.44
CA LEU A 137 7.98 -11.90 20.94
C LEU A 137 7.14 -13.08 21.44
N ASN A 138 7.60 -13.79 22.47
CA ASN A 138 6.82 -14.88 23.05
C ASN A 138 5.47 -14.37 23.55
N GLY A 139 4.41 -15.09 23.17
CA GLY A 139 3.03 -14.74 23.51
C GLY A 139 2.36 -13.72 22.57
N TRP A 140 3.09 -13.16 21.59
CA TRP A 140 2.48 -12.33 20.55
C TRP A 140 1.93 -13.17 19.39
N THR A 141 0.70 -12.84 18.98
CA THR A 141 0.12 -13.30 17.71
C THR A 141 0.06 -12.14 16.72
N ILE A 142 0.65 -12.32 15.55
CA ILE A 142 0.61 -11.36 14.44
C ILE A 142 -0.56 -11.75 13.54
N ALA A 143 -1.59 -10.92 13.51
CA ALA A 143 -2.72 -11.07 12.60
C ALA A 143 -2.34 -10.47 11.24
N MET A 144 -2.36 -11.28 10.19
CA MET A 144 -1.83 -10.91 8.88
C MET A 144 -2.92 -11.10 7.82
N GLY A 145 -3.23 -10.03 7.09
CA GLY A 145 -3.98 -10.09 5.83
C GLY A 145 -3.08 -10.48 4.65
N ASN A 146 -3.65 -10.67 3.46
CA ASN A 146 -2.84 -10.98 2.27
C ASN A 146 -2.10 -9.73 1.73
N GLU A 147 -1.27 -9.93 0.70
CA GLU A 147 -0.40 -8.87 0.15
C GLU A 147 -1.14 -7.85 -0.72
N ALA A 148 -2.40 -8.12 -1.08
CA ALA A 148 -3.18 -7.20 -1.92
C ALA A 148 -3.54 -5.92 -1.16
N GLY A 149 -3.68 -5.99 0.16
CA GLY A 149 -3.97 -4.84 1.02
C GLY A 149 -5.32 -4.19 0.73
N ASP A 150 -6.30 -4.96 0.25
CA ASP A 150 -7.67 -4.49 0.15
C ASP A 150 -8.31 -4.35 1.54
N LEU A 151 -9.53 -3.83 1.55
CA LEU A 151 -10.23 -3.54 2.79
C LEU A 151 -10.52 -4.81 3.61
N ASP A 152 -10.75 -5.95 2.98
CA ASP A 152 -11.04 -7.21 3.66
C ASP A 152 -9.85 -7.70 4.48
N SER A 153 -8.67 -7.73 3.87
CA SER A 153 -7.41 -8.06 4.56
C SER A 153 -7.11 -7.11 5.72
N LEU A 154 -7.31 -5.81 5.54
CA LEU A 154 -7.07 -4.81 6.59
C LEU A 154 -8.08 -4.91 7.74
N ALA A 155 -9.37 -4.99 7.42
CA ALA A 155 -10.44 -5.08 8.40
C ALA A 155 -10.38 -6.39 9.18
N SER A 156 -10.14 -7.51 8.49
CA SER A 156 -10.01 -8.83 9.11
C SER A 156 -8.82 -8.89 10.07
N SER A 157 -7.64 -8.38 9.66
CA SER A 157 -6.44 -8.46 10.52
C SER A 157 -6.54 -7.54 11.73
N ILE A 158 -7.03 -6.31 11.55
CA ILE A 158 -7.28 -5.36 12.62
C ILE A 158 -8.35 -5.88 13.57
N GLY A 159 -9.46 -6.40 13.04
CA GLY A 159 -10.56 -6.97 13.82
C GLY A 159 -10.11 -8.18 14.63
N PHE A 160 -9.40 -9.13 14.02
CA PHE A 160 -8.85 -10.28 14.70
C PHE A 160 -7.95 -9.86 15.88
N ALA A 161 -7.02 -8.94 15.64
CA ALA A 161 -6.09 -8.51 16.68
C ALA A 161 -6.78 -7.78 17.84
N TYR A 162 -7.69 -6.87 17.52
CA TYR A 162 -8.46 -6.14 18.53
C TYR A 162 -9.32 -7.07 19.39
N LEU A 163 -10.06 -7.97 18.75
CA LEU A 163 -11.01 -8.86 19.42
C LEU A 163 -10.28 -9.92 20.24
N SER A 164 -9.16 -10.46 19.75
CA SER A 164 -8.31 -11.39 20.52
C SER A 164 -7.83 -10.74 21.83
N GLN A 165 -7.32 -9.51 21.75
CA GLN A 165 -6.85 -8.80 22.93
C GLN A 165 -7.99 -8.43 23.89
N THR A 166 -9.11 -7.94 23.36
CA THR A 166 -10.20 -7.36 24.17
C THR A 166 -11.08 -8.44 24.80
N LEU A 167 -11.40 -9.48 24.03
CA LEU A 167 -12.35 -10.52 24.44
C LEU A 167 -11.68 -11.75 25.04
N LYS A 168 -10.39 -11.98 24.73
CA LYS A 168 -9.66 -13.19 25.15
C LYS A 168 -8.37 -12.90 25.93
N ALA A 169 -8.00 -11.63 26.09
CA ALA A 169 -6.73 -11.21 26.72
C ALA A 169 -5.47 -11.80 26.03
N GLU A 170 -5.57 -12.08 24.73
CA GLU A 170 -4.47 -12.61 23.92
C GLU A 170 -3.72 -11.46 23.24
N ARG A 171 -2.40 -11.38 23.44
CA ARG A 171 -1.58 -10.31 22.83
C ARG A 171 -1.55 -10.48 21.33
N SER A 172 -2.17 -9.53 20.62
CA SER A 172 -2.22 -9.56 19.16
C SER A 172 -1.97 -8.19 18.53
N ILE A 173 -1.26 -8.19 17.41
CA ILE A 173 -0.99 -7.00 16.59
C ILE A 173 -1.38 -7.27 15.13
N PRO A 174 -2.07 -6.35 14.43
CA PRO A 174 -2.26 -6.47 12.99
C PRO A 174 -0.99 -6.04 12.26
N LEU A 175 -0.52 -6.85 11.31
CA LEU A 175 0.56 -6.50 10.39
C LEU A 175 0.01 -6.25 8.99
N ASN A 176 0.18 -5.02 8.51
CA ASN A 176 -0.14 -4.66 7.14
C ASN A 176 1.05 -4.91 6.21
N LEU A 177 0.85 -5.74 5.19
CA LEU A 177 1.88 -6.05 4.21
C LEU A 177 2.05 -4.96 3.15
N THR A 178 1.06 -4.06 3.01
CA THR A 178 1.16 -2.92 2.10
C THR A 178 2.04 -1.82 2.71
N PRO A 179 3.04 -1.30 1.98
CA PRO A 179 3.83 -0.14 2.40
C PRO A 179 2.96 1.07 2.74
N SER A 180 3.36 1.85 3.75
CA SER A 180 2.56 3.00 4.21
C SER A 180 2.33 4.03 3.10
N SER A 181 3.34 4.22 2.25
CA SER A 181 3.30 5.14 1.09
C SER A 181 2.31 4.72 0.00
N LEU A 182 1.92 3.45 -0.06
CA LEU A 182 1.01 2.90 -1.06
C LEU A 182 -0.44 2.82 -0.57
N MET A 183 -0.72 3.09 0.72
CA MET A 183 -2.09 3.10 1.26
C MET A 183 -3.01 4.07 0.52
N ARG A 184 -2.46 5.18 0.01
CA ARG A 184 -3.23 6.16 -0.78
C ARG A 184 -3.79 5.61 -2.10
N LEU A 185 -3.28 4.49 -2.58
CA LEU A 185 -3.70 3.88 -3.83
C LEU A 185 -5.05 3.16 -3.72
N ARG A 186 -5.61 3.05 -2.51
CA ARG A 186 -6.93 2.46 -2.24
C ARG A 186 -7.82 3.46 -1.52
N PRO A 187 -8.46 4.40 -2.24
CA PRO A 187 -9.31 5.42 -1.64
C PRO A 187 -10.46 4.84 -0.80
N GLU A 188 -10.95 3.66 -1.17
CA GLU A 188 -11.95 2.92 -0.40
C GLU A 188 -11.45 2.53 0.99
N ASN A 189 -10.16 2.16 1.12
CA ASN A 189 -9.55 1.88 2.42
C ASN A 189 -9.44 3.16 3.23
N LEU A 190 -9.00 4.26 2.61
CA LEU A 190 -8.89 5.56 3.28
C LEU A 190 -10.23 6.03 3.83
N LEU A 191 -11.29 5.91 3.03
CA LEU A 191 -12.65 6.23 3.45
C LEU A 191 -13.10 5.36 4.64
N ALA A 192 -12.82 4.05 4.61
CA ALA A 192 -13.15 3.17 5.73
C ALA A 192 -12.38 3.53 7.01
N PHE A 193 -11.08 3.84 6.90
CA PHE A 193 -10.28 4.33 8.04
C PHE A 193 -10.81 5.66 8.59
N GLN A 194 -11.20 6.59 7.71
CA GLN A 194 -11.80 7.86 8.10
C GLN A 194 -13.13 7.66 8.84
N ASN A 195 -14.02 6.81 8.30
CA ASN A 195 -15.31 6.50 8.91
C ASN A 195 -15.16 5.80 10.27
N ALA A 196 -14.10 5.01 10.44
CA ALA A 196 -13.74 4.37 11.69
C ALA A 196 -12.84 5.23 12.59
N ARG A 197 -12.51 6.47 12.20
CA ARG A 197 -11.64 7.40 12.96
C ARG A 197 -10.29 6.80 13.35
N ILE A 198 -9.68 6.05 12.43
CA ILE A 198 -8.37 5.41 12.59
C ILE A 198 -7.34 6.19 11.77
N PRO A 199 -6.43 6.93 12.43
CA PRO A 199 -5.31 7.56 11.73
C PRO A 199 -4.37 6.50 11.14
N LEU A 200 -3.90 6.70 9.91
CA LEU A 200 -2.96 5.77 9.25
C LEU A 200 -1.65 5.60 10.03
N SER A 201 -1.23 6.58 10.82
CA SER A 201 -0.03 6.52 11.67
C SER A 201 -0.10 5.41 12.73
N THR A 202 -1.30 4.97 13.10
CA THR A 202 -1.52 3.88 14.06
C THR A 202 -1.25 2.50 13.46
N LEU A 203 -1.23 2.38 12.13
CA LEU A 203 -1.02 1.10 11.45
C LEU A 203 0.42 0.63 11.57
N PHE A 204 0.59 -0.69 11.69
CA PHE A 204 1.89 -1.34 11.71
C PHE A 204 2.15 -2.01 10.36
N HIS A 205 3.19 -1.57 9.67
CA HIS A 205 3.52 -1.97 8.30
C HIS A 205 4.76 -2.86 8.25
N LEU A 206 4.82 -3.76 7.27
CA LEU A 206 5.96 -4.66 7.05
C LEU A 206 7.30 -3.93 6.94
N GLU A 207 7.33 -2.74 6.33
CA GLU A 207 8.54 -1.92 6.20
C GLU A 207 9.16 -1.50 7.54
N SER A 208 8.42 -1.60 8.64
CA SER A 208 8.92 -1.37 10.00
C SER A 208 9.76 -2.54 10.54
N ILE A 209 9.79 -3.67 9.81
CA ILE A 209 10.49 -4.91 10.18
C ILE A 209 11.63 -5.13 9.16
N PRO A 210 12.91 -4.95 9.55
CA PRO A 210 14.02 -5.10 8.61
C PRO A 210 14.16 -6.50 8.01
N ASP A 211 13.92 -7.55 8.81
CA ASP A 211 13.95 -8.94 8.39
C ASP A 211 12.72 -9.67 8.97
N PRO A 212 11.71 -10.00 8.16
CA PRO A 212 10.47 -10.64 8.63
C PRO A 212 10.70 -12.01 9.28
N SER A 213 11.79 -12.71 8.93
CA SER A 213 12.12 -14.00 9.53
C SER A 213 12.57 -13.88 10.99
N THR A 214 12.92 -12.67 11.46
CA THR A 214 13.18 -12.40 12.88
C THR A 214 11.93 -12.63 13.74
N LEU A 215 10.73 -12.38 13.22
CA LEU A 215 9.50 -12.45 14.01
C LEU A 215 9.30 -13.86 14.58
N VAL A 216 9.42 -14.87 13.72
CA VAL A 216 9.29 -16.28 14.13
C VAL A 216 10.45 -16.72 15.01
N ARG A 217 11.70 -16.28 14.73
CA ARG A 217 12.87 -16.59 15.56
C ARG A 217 12.76 -16.04 16.98
N LEU A 218 12.08 -14.90 17.15
CA LEU A 218 11.85 -14.26 18.44
C LEU A 218 10.61 -14.81 19.18
N GLY A 219 9.90 -15.79 18.61
CA GLY A 219 8.80 -16.49 19.25
C GLY A 219 7.39 -16.00 18.90
N ALA A 220 7.24 -15.10 17.92
CA ALA A 220 5.93 -14.68 17.45
C ALA A 220 5.18 -15.84 16.77
N LYS A 221 3.85 -15.83 16.90
CA LYS A 221 2.92 -16.72 16.19
C LYS A 221 2.11 -15.93 15.18
N PHE A 222 1.50 -16.62 14.22
CA PHE A 222 0.73 -15.98 13.15
C PHE A 222 -0.73 -16.43 13.11
N ALA A 223 -1.62 -15.46 12.94
CA ALA A 223 -3.01 -15.66 12.56
C ALA A 223 -3.17 -15.16 11.13
N LEU A 224 -3.44 -16.06 10.18
CA LEU A 224 -3.69 -15.70 8.78
C LEU A 224 -5.16 -15.40 8.60
N VAL A 225 -5.46 -14.24 8.04
CA VAL A 225 -6.81 -13.85 7.67
C VAL A 225 -6.84 -13.46 6.19
N ASP A 226 -7.93 -13.79 5.50
CA ASP A 226 -8.09 -13.49 4.06
C ASP A 226 -7.03 -14.16 3.15
N HIS A 227 -6.37 -15.19 3.69
CA HIS A 227 -5.51 -16.16 2.99
C HIS A 227 -5.18 -17.33 3.93
N ASN A 228 -4.71 -18.45 3.37
CA ASN A 228 -4.43 -19.67 4.13
C ASN A 228 -3.01 -20.24 3.95
N ARG A 229 -2.06 -19.41 3.49
CA ARG A 229 -0.63 -19.76 3.33
C ARG A 229 0.31 -18.67 3.84
N LEU A 230 1.15 -18.98 4.81
CA LEU A 230 2.20 -18.07 5.29
C LEU A 230 3.26 -17.85 4.21
N LEU A 231 3.68 -16.60 4.01
CA LEU A 231 4.73 -16.30 3.04
C LEU A 231 6.09 -16.80 3.53
N PRO A 232 6.95 -17.31 2.63
CA PRO A 232 8.26 -17.84 2.99
C PRO A 232 9.14 -16.87 3.79
N ALA A 233 8.97 -15.55 3.61
CA ALA A 233 9.72 -14.54 4.36
C ALA A 233 9.43 -14.55 5.88
N PHE A 234 8.28 -15.08 6.31
CA PHE A 234 7.88 -15.17 7.72
C PHE A 234 8.09 -16.57 8.31
N SER A 235 8.59 -17.52 7.54
CA SER A 235 8.91 -18.87 8.01
C SER A 235 10.42 -19.03 8.20
N HIS A 236 10.80 -20.10 8.91
CA HIS A 236 12.19 -20.49 9.08
C HIS A 236 12.30 -22.02 8.97
N PRO A 237 13.18 -22.57 8.12
CA PRO A 237 13.25 -24.02 7.89
C PRO A 237 13.45 -24.86 9.15
N ASP A 238 14.21 -24.33 10.11
CA ASP A 238 14.55 -25.04 11.36
C ASP A 238 13.52 -24.86 12.49
N LEU A 239 12.44 -24.12 12.27
CA LEU A 239 11.42 -23.85 13.29
C LEU A 239 10.11 -24.54 12.96
N THR A 240 9.40 -24.94 14.02
CA THR A 240 8.03 -25.46 13.90
C THR A 240 7.11 -24.43 13.25
N ASP A 241 6.12 -24.90 12.51
CA ASP A 241 5.08 -24.05 11.91
C ASP A 241 4.52 -23.04 12.93
N PRO A 242 4.68 -21.73 12.69
CA PRO A 242 4.28 -20.70 13.64
C PRO A 242 2.82 -20.27 13.48
N VAL A 243 2.09 -20.81 12.50
CA VAL A 243 0.68 -20.47 12.27
C VAL A 243 -0.21 -21.15 13.32
N VAL A 244 -0.97 -20.34 14.04
CA VAL A 244 -1.88 -20.78 15.11
C VAL A 244 -3.35 -20.58 14.76
N ALA A 245 -3.66 -19.71 13.79
CA ALA A 245 -5.02 -19.47 13.34
C ALA A 245 -5.06 -19.21 11.83
N ILE A 246 -6.11 -19.69 11.17
CA ILE A 246 -6.50 -19.36 9.80
C ILE A 246 -8.00 -19.08 9.80
N ILE A 247 -8.40 -17.90 9.31
CA ILE A 247 -9.80 -17.57 9.00
C ILE A 247 -9.83 -17.02 7.58
N ASP A 248 -10.45 -17.73 6.64
CA ASP A 248 -10.33 -17.41 5.23
C ASP A 248 -11.57 -17.83 4.42
N HIS A 249 -11.79 -17.15 3.30
CA HIS A 249 -12.86 -17.42 2.34
C HIS A 249 -12.35 -17.79 0.94
N HIS A 250 -11.04 -17.96 0.78
CA HIS A 250 -10.40 -18.49 -0.42
C HIS A 250 -10.35 -20.02 -0.44
N GLU A 251 -10.13 -20.59 -1.63
CA GLU A 251 -9.84 -22.02 -1.79
C GLU A 251 -8.70 -22.46 -0.86
N ASP A 252 -8.87 -23.62 -0.25
CA ASP A 252 -7.93 -24.14 0.74
C ASP A 252 -6.65 -24.67 0.05
N GLU A 253 -5.49 -24.05 0.32
CA GLU A 253 -4.18 -24.54 -0.16
C GLU A 253 -3.63 -25.72 0.68
N HIS A 254 -4.42 -26.19 1.66
CA HIS A 254 -4.14 -27.33 2.54
C HIS A 254 -2.82 -27.20 3.34
N GLN A 255 -2.42 -25.95 3.62
CA GLN A 255 -1.27 -25.64 4.46
C GLN A 255 -1.66 -25.54 5.94
N HIS A 256 -0.65 -25.58 6.81
CA HIS A 256 -0.75 -25.29 8.25
C HIS A 256 -1.83 -26.09 8.99
N SER A 257 -1.89 -27.41 8.76
CA SER A 257 -2.90 -28.30 9.34
C SER A 257 -2.85 -28.38 10.87
N SER A 258 -1.75 -27.96 11.50
CA SER A 258 -1.59 -27.88 12.95
C SER A 258 -2.13 -26.59 13.59
N ALA A 259 -2.65 -25.63 12.80
CA ALA A 259 -3.25 -24.42 13.34
C ALA A 259 -4.43 -24.76 14.27
N LEU A 260 -4.49 -24.11 15.44
CA LEU A 260 -5.52 -24.36 16.45
C LEU A 260 -6.91 -23.89 15.99
N ILE A 261 -6.94 -22.79 15.23
CA ILE A 261 -8.14 -22.26 14.59
C ILE A 261 -7.94 -22.42 13.09
N ARG A 262 -8.86 -23.09 12.40
CA ARG A 262 -8.82 -23.27 10.95
C ARG A 262 -10.21 -23.21 10.37
N GLU A 263 -10.67 -22.00 10.09
CA GLU A 263 -12.00 -21.68 9.59
C GLU A 263 -11.90 -21.18 8.15
N ILE A 264 -11.89 -22.12 7.20
CA ILE A 264 -11.86 -21.82 5.77
C ILE A 264 -13.23 -22.15 5.19
N VAL A 265 -14.00 -21.13 4.80
CA VAL A 265 -15.41 -21.30 4.37
C VAL A 265 -15.64 -20.68 3.00
N VAL A 266 -15.74 -21.55 1.99
CA VAL A 266 -15.94 -21.18 0.59
C VAL A 266 -17.29 -21.74 0.08
N PRO A 267 -18.16 -20.90 -0.51
CA PRO A 267 -18.02 -19.46 -0.65
C PRO A 267 -18.36 -18.72 0.66
N THR A 268 -17.71 -17.59 0.89
CA THR A 268 -18.16 -16.49 1.75
C THR A 268 -17.77 -15.18 1.06
N GLY A 269 -18.60 -14.14 1.14
CA GLY A 269 -18.38 -12.88 0.41
C GLY A 269 -17.15 -12.11 0.89
N SER A 270 -16.97 -12.03 2.21
CA SER A 270 -15.86 -11.33 2.88
C SER A 270 -15.31 -12.14 4.07
N CYS A 271 -13.99 -12.16 4.21
CA CYS A 271 -13.30 -12.72 5.36
C CYS A 271 -13.67 -11.98 6.67
N ALA A 272 -13.94 -10.67 6.62
CA ALA A 272 -14.38 -9.90 7.78
C ALA A 272 -15.70 -10.44 8.38
N SER A 273 -16.55 -11.08 7.56
CA SER A 273 -17.72 -11.81 8.03
C SER A 273 -17.30 -12.99 8.90
N LEU A 274 -16.36 -13.81 8.44
CA LEU A 274 -15.88 -14.98 9.19
C LEU A 274 -15.17 -14.58 10.49
N VAL A 275 -14.32 -13.56 10.46
CA VAL A 275 -13.69 -13.00 11.68
C VAL A 275 -14.77 -12.54 12.67
N THR A 276 -15.81 -11.85 12.19
CA THR A 276 -16.93 -11.43 13.04
C THR A 276 -17.61 -12.63 13.69
N ARG A 277 -17.99 -13.62 12.89
CA ARG A 277 -18.68 -14.85 13.34
C ARG A 277 -17.84 -15.65 14.34
N HIS A 278 -16.52 -15.70 14.14
CA HIS A 278 -15.59 -16.35 15.07
C HIS A 278 -15.68 -15.71 16.46
N PHE A 279 -15.60 -14.38 16.56
CA PHE A 279 -15.57 -13.69 17.86
C PHE A 279 -16.96 -13.42 18.47
N GLU A 280 -18.04 -13.54 17.69
CA GLU A 280 -19.41 -13.24 18.10
C GLU A 280 -19.85 -13.89 19.43
N PRO A 281 -19.52 -15.16 19.74
CA PRO A 281 -19.90 -15.77 21.03
C PRO A 281 -19.27 -15.06 22.24
N TRP A 282 -18.02 -14.60 22.12
CA TRP A 282 -17.35 -13.85 23.19
C TRP A 282 -17.81 -12.39 23.22
N TRP A 283 -18.03 -11.79 22.05
CA TRP A 283 -18.52 -10.43 21.93
C TRP A 283 -19.89 -10.28 22.59
N THR A 284 -20.84 -11.17 22.28
CA THR A 284 -22.19 -11.17 22.86
C THR A 284 -22.18 -11.31 24.38
N LYS A 285 -21.32 -12.19 24.92
CA LYS A 285 -21.14 -12.35 26.37
C LYS A 285 -20.58 -11.08 27.01
N SER A 286 -19.61 -10.43 26.35
CA SER A 286 -19.04 -9.17 26.81
C SER A 286 -20.02 -8.00 26.78
N SER A 287 -21.03 -8.01 25.91
CA SER A 287 -22.07 -6.97 25.88
C SER A 287 -23.12 -7.14 26.99
N SER A 288 -23.22 -8.34 27.56
CA SER A 288 -24.20 -8.68 28.60
C SER A 288 -23.63 -8.59 30.03
N SER A 289 -22.39 -8.12 30.19
CA SER A 289 -21.69 -7.95 31.46
C SER A 289 -20.70 -6.78 31.36
N PRO A 290 -20.23 -6.17 32.47
CA PRO A 290 -19.55 -4.87 32.41
C PRO A 290 -18.25 -4.81 31.62
N ALA A 291 -17.66 -5.94 31.20
CA ALA A 291 -16.56 -6.01 30.24
C ALA A 291 -16.17 -7.46 29.96
N GLY A 292 -15.52 -7.73 28.83
CA GLY A 292 -14.72 -8.94 28.64
C GLY A 292 -13.55 -9.03 29.64
N PRO A 293 -12.72 -10.09 29.59
CA PRO A 293 -11.59 -10.28 30.52
C PRO A 293 -10.64 -9.08 30.61
N ALA A 294 -10.54 -8.28 29.54
CA ALA A 294 -9.69 -7.09 29.46
C ALA A 294 -10.39 -5.75 29.79
N GLY A 295 -11.66 -5.74 30.19
CA GLY A 295 -12.23 -4.58 30.89
C GLY A 295 -12.84 -3.46 30.02
N SER A 296 -12.87 -3.53 28.68
CA SER A 296 -13.36 -2.44 27.83
C SER A 296 -14.49 -2.83 26.88
N PRO A 297 -15.57 -2.03 26.74
CA PRO A 297 -16.55 -2.22 25.69
C PRO A 297 -15.90 -2.01 24.32
N ILE A 298 -16.32 -2.80 23.35
CA ILE A 298 -15.81 -2.70 21.98
C ILE A 298 -16.31 -1.39 21.35
N PRO A 299 -15.41 -0.54 20.83
CA PRO A 299 -15.77 0.75 20.25
C PRO A 299 -16.63 0.55 18.99
N PRO A 300 -17.68 1.37 18.77
CA PRO A 300 -18.56 1.26 17.60
C PRO A 300 -17.83 1.49 16.27
N GLU A 301 -16.63 2.09 16.31
CA GLU A 301 -15.74 2.24 15.17
C GLU A 301 -15.29 0.90 14.57
N LEU A 302 -15.07 -0.14 15.40
CA LEU A 302 -14.66 -1.46 14.91
C LEU A 302 -15.76 -2.16 14.11
N PRO A 303 -17.02 -2.26 14.59
CA PRO A 303 -18.13 -2.76 13.77
C PRO A 303 -18.33 -2.01 12.46
N THR A 304 -18.21 -0.68 12.46
CA THR A 304 -18.29 0.11 11.23
C THR A 304 -17.18 -0.29 10.24
N PHE A 305 -15.97 -0.52 10.72
CA PHE A 305 -14.83 -0.91 9.89
C PHE A 305 -15.00 -2.32 9.29
N LEU A 306 -15.37 -3.30 10.11
CA LEU A 306 -15.67 -4.68 9.67
C LEU A 306 -16.85 -4.68 8.68
N LEU A 307 -17.93 -3.97 8.98
CA LEU A 307 -19.08 -3.85 8.10
C LEU A 307 -18.72 -3.21 6.75
N SER A 308 -17.82 -2.23 6.73
CA SER A 308 -17.35 -1.62 5.47
C SER A 308 -16.69 -2.64 4.54
N ALA A 309 -15.87 -3.54 5.07
CA ALA A 309 -15.27 -4.65 4.31
C ALA A 309 -16.36 -5.60 3.75
N ILE A 310 -17.30 -6.02 4.60
CA ILE A 310 -18.39 -6.89 4.18
C ILE A 310 -19.20 -6.27 3.04
N LEU A 311 -19.56 -4.98 3.16
CA LEU A 311 -20.36 -4.28 2.16
C LEU A 311 -19.63 -4.09 0.82
N ILE A 312 -18.32 -3.81 0.85
CA ILE A 312 -17.59 -3.57 -0.40
C ILE A 312 -17.37 -4.85 -1.22
N ASP A 313 -17.13 -5.99 -0.57
CA ASP A 313 -16.90 -7.26 -1.28
C ASP A 313 -18.17 -7.95 -1.72
N THR A 314 -19.24 -7.80 -0.94
CA THR A 314 -20.57 -8.32 -1.28
C THR A 314 -21.36 -7.40 -2.20
N ALA A 315 -20.85 -6.20 -2.49
CA ALA A 315 -21.54 -5.13 -3.21
C ALA A 315 -22.88 -4.74 -2.55
N GLY A 316 -22.89 -4.67 -1.22
CA GLY A 316 -24.02 -4.25 -0.40
C GLY A 316 -25.02 -5.34 -0.08
N LEU A 317 -24.57 -6.59 0.09
CA LEU A 317 -25.41 -7.72 0.51
C LEU A 317 -26.64 -7.98 -0.39
N LYS A 318 -26.54 -7.65 -1.68
CA LYS A 318 -27.66 -7.78 -2.63
C LYS A 318 -28.10 -9.24 -2.77
N ALA A 319 -29.41 -9.46 -2.77
CA ALA A 319 -29.99 -10.78 -3.03
C ALA A 319 -29.53 -11.34 -4.39
N GLY A 320 -29.09 -12.60 -4.41
CA GLY A 320 -28.50 -13.24 -5.60
C GLY A 320 -27.12 -12.68 -6.00
N GLY A 321 -26.51 -11.85 -5.16
CA GLY A 321 -25.15 -11.34 -5.31
C GLY A 321 -24.09 -12.30 -4.77
N LYS A 322 -22.95 -11.75 -4.35
CA LYS A 322 -21.83 -12.52 -3.79
C LYS A 322 -21.99 -12.86 -2.30
N ALA A 323 -22.94 -12.21 -1.63
CA ALA A 323 -23.18 -12.43 -0.20
C ALA A 323 -23.68 -13.85 0.05
N THR A 324 -23.21 -14.42 1.15
CA THR A 324 -23.66 -15.69 1.72
C THR A 324 -24.35 -15.43 3.05
N GLN A 325 -24.90 -16.47 3.67
CA GLN A 325 -25.52 -16.34 5.00
C GLN A 325 -24.54 -15.83 6.05
N ASN A 326 -23.25 -16.22 5.98
CA ASN A 326 -22.23 -15.71 6.90
C ASN A 326 -22.09 -14.19 6.81
N ASP A 327 -22.18 -13.61 5.60
CA ASP A 327 -22.08 -12.17 5.39
C ASP A 327 -23.32 -11.44 5.91
N THR A 328 -24.50 -11.99 5.64
CA THR A 328 -25.77 -11.41 6.12
C THR A 328 -25.87 -11.48 7.65
N ASP A 329 -25.50 -12.59 8.27
CA ASP A 329 -25.53 -12.77 9.73
C ASP A 329 -24.50 -11.85 10.42
N ALA A 330 -23.27 -11.80 9.90
CA ALA A 330 -22.25 -10.90 10.41
C ALA A 330 -22.68 -9.43 10.29
N ALA A 331 -23.20 -9.02 9.14
CA ALA A 331 -23.69 -7.66 8.96
C ALA A 331 -24.85 -7.31 9.90
N ALA A 332 -25.80 -8.24 10.08
CA ALA A 332 -26.93 -8.07 11.01
C ALA A 332 -26.45 -7.94 12.47
N PHE A 333 -25.40 -8.65 12.86
CA PHE A 333 -24.77 -8.52 14.17
C PHE A 333 -24.02 -7.19 14.34
N LEU A 334 -23.23 -6.77 13.34
CA LEU A 334 -22.38 -5.58 13.42
C LEU A 334 -23.14 -4.26 13.30
N TYR A 335 -24.17 -4.21 12.44
CA TYR A 335 -24.91 -2.97 12.17
C TYR A 335 -25.41 -2.25 13.42
N PRO A 336 -26.16 -2.89 14.35
CA PRO A 336 -26.65 -2.21 15.56
C PRO A 336 -25.52 -1.76 16.51
N LEU A 337 -24.32 -2.34 16.39
CA LEU A 337 -23.14 -1.98 17.17
C LEU A 337 -22.29 -0.88 16.51
N SER A 338 -22.59 -0.54 15.25
CA SER A 338 -21.79 0.38 14.44
C SER A 338 -22.16 1.84 14.69
N THR A 339 -21.26 2.74 14.27
CA THR A 339 -21.53 4.18 14.25
C THR A 339 -22.70 4.57 13.34
N LEU A 340 -23.11 3.68 12.41
CA LEU A 340 -24.23 3.91 11.49
C LEU A 340 -25.57 3.86 12.22
N ALA A 341 -25.76 2.92 13.16
CA ALA A 341 -27.02 2.76 13.90
C ALA A 341 -27.30 3.92 14.86
N SER A 342 -26.25 4.58 15.38
CA SER A 342 -26.41 5.77 16.23
C SER A 342 -26.86 7.02 15.47
N SER A 343 -26.73 7.01 14.13
CA SER A 343 -27.11 8.13 13.26
C SER A 343 -28.54 8.04 12.71
N SER A 344 -29.17 6.87 12.82
CA SER A 344 -30.56 6.63 12.43
C SER A 344 -31.50 6.86 13.61
N SER A 345 -32.26 7.96 13.59
CA SER A 345 -33.25 8.33 14.61
C SER A 345 -34.57 7.54 14.54
N SER A 346 -34.60 6.38 13.89
CA SER A 346 -35.79 5.55 13.71
C SER A 346 -35.48 4.08 14.02
N SER A 347 -36.34 3.45 14.83
CA SER A 347 -36.37 2.01 15.07
C SER A 347 -36.72 1.25 13.79
N GLU A 348 -35.78 1.16 12.85
CA GLU A 348 -35.91 0.26 11.71
C GLU A 348 -35.42 -1.14 12.10
N THR A 349 -36.17 -2.14 11.65
CA THR A 349 -35.79 -3.54 11.85
C THR A 349 -34.64 -3.93 10.91
N ALA A 350 -33.83 -4.92 11.27
CA ALA A 350 -32.68 -5.38 10.46
C ALA A 350 -33.05 -5.78 9.01
N ALA A 351 -34.32 -6.09 8.75
CA ALA A 351 -34.84 -6.40 7.42
C ALA A 351 -35.17 -5.15 6.57
N GLU A 352 -35.50 -4.02 7.19
CA GLU A 352 -35.76 -2.74 6.50
C GLU A 352 -34.47 -1.98 6.17
N THR A 353 -33.38 -2.27 6.91
CA THR A 353 -32.04 -1.71 6.71
C THR A 353 -31.36 -2.14 5.39
N LEU A 354 -31.99 -3.02 4.60
CA LEU A 354 -31.48 -3.44 3.29
C LEU A 354 -32.16 -2.70 2.11
N ASN A 355 -33.02 -1.72 2.39
CA ASN A 355 -33.60 -0.86 1.36
C ASN A 355 -32.55 0.10 0.74
N GLU A 356 -32.77 0.54 -0.50
CA GLU A 356 -31.84 1.41 -1.26
C GLU A 356 -31.57 2.78 -0.60
N ALA A 357 -32.43 3.23 0.32
CA ALA A 357 -32.27 4.47 1.08
C ALA A 357 -31.64 4.28 2.48
N SER A 358 -31.22 3.07 2.83
CA SER A 358 -30.64 2.77 4.14
C SER A 358 -29.22 3.33 4.31
N PRO A 359 -28.75 3.54 5.56
CA PRO A 359 -27.35 3.86 5.84
C PRO A 359 -26.37 2.82 5.26
N ILE A 360 -26.79 1.55 5.16
CA ILE A 360 -26.03 0.46 4.54
C ILE A 360 -25.85 0.71 3.03
N ALA A 361 -26.92 1.04 2.32
CA ALA A 361 -26.87 1.32 0.89
C ALA A 361 -26.05 2.59 0.59
N ALA A 362 -26.17 3.62 1.44
CA ALA A 362 -25.36 4.83 1.33
C ALA A 362 -23.87 4.54 1.53
N LEU A 363 -23.49 3.82 2.59
CA LEU A 363 -22.10 3.44 2.83
C LEU A 363 -21.54 2.54 1.72
N THR A 364 -22.33 1.58 1.24
CA THR A 364 -21.96 0.73 0.10
C THR A 364 -21.64 1.57 -1.12
N THR A 365 -22.50 2.53 -1.45
CA THR A 365 -22.32 3.40 -2.62
C THR A 365 -21.05 4.24 -2.48
N GLN A 366 -20.83 4.87 -1.33
CA GLN A 366 -19.62 5.67 -1.09
C GLN A 366 -18.33 4.83 -1.22
N LEU A 367 -18.32 3.60 -0.68
CA LEU A 367 -17.17 2.70 -0.77
C LEU A 367 -16.91 2.24 -2.21
N GLN A 368 -17.96 1.90 -2.96
CA GLN A 368 -17.82 1.52 -4.38
C GLN A 368 -17.35 2.70 -5.23
N ASP A 369 -17.92 3.89 -5.02
CA ASP A 369 -17.52 5.11 -5.72
C ASP A 369 -16.05 5.43 -5.44
N ALA A 370 -15.61 5.35 -4.17
CA ALA A 370 -14.22 5.53 -3.79
C ALA A 370 -13.29 4.49 -4.46
N LYS A 371 -13.69 3.21 -4.51
CA LYS A 371 -12.91 2.13 -5.13
C LYS A 371 -12.64 2.35 -6.61
N PHE A 372 -13.61 2.92 -7.33
CA PHE A 372 -13.51 3.22 -8.76
C PHE A 372 -13.01 4.63 -9.06
N ASN A 373 -12.95 5.52 -8.06
CA ASN A 373 -12.39 6.85 -8.22
C ASN A 373 -10.87 6.82 -8.30
N VAL A 374 -10.36 6.77 -9.52
CA VAL A 374 -8.92 6.77 -9.82
C VAL A 374 -8.49 7.98 -10.65
N SER A 375 -9.28 9.06 -10.67
CA SER A 375 -9.01 10.26 -11.48
C SER A 375 -7.64 10.85 -11.18
N ASP A 376 -7.24 10.81 -9.91
CA ASP A 376 -6.04 11.49 -9.40
C ASP A 376 -4.80 10.58 -9.41
N MET A 377 -4.95 9.32 -9.86
CA MET A 377 -3.86 8.35 -9.93
C MET A 377 -3.11 8.46 -11.26
N SER A 378 -1.78 8.58 -11.17
CA SER A 378 -0.87 8.47 -12.30
C SER A 378 -0.86 7.06 -12.92
N THR A 379 -0.23 6.88 -14.09
CA THR A 379 -0.02 5.54 -14.69
C THR A 379 0.70 4.60 -13.73
N ASN A 380 1.78 5.07 -13.09
CA ASN A 380 2.53 4.33 -12.07
C ASN A 380 1.62 3.93 -10.90
N ASP A 381 0.83 4.86 -10.38
CA ASP A 381 -0.11 4.59 -9.28
C ASP A 381 -1.14 3.50 -9.65
N LEU A 382 -1.67 3.55 -10.86
CA LEU A 382 -2.62 2.54 -11.35
C LEU A 382 -1.98 1.15 -11.47
N LEU A 383 -0.73 1.07 -11.92
CA LEU A 383 0.01 -0.18 -12.03
C LEU A 383 0.32 -0.76 -10.64
N LEU A 384 0.72 0.08 -9.68
CA LEU A 384 1.10 -0.36 -8.33
C LEU A 384 -0.07 -0.69 -7.40
N ARG A 385 -1.26 -0.14 -7.67
CA ARG A 385 -2.43 -0.24 -6.78
C ARG A 385 -2.84 -1.67 -6.44
N ASP A 386 -2.94 -2.55 -7.43
CA ASP A 386 -3.28 -3.98 -7.26
C ASP A 386 -2.31 -4.83 -8.08
N TYR A 387 -1.07 -4.83 -7.62
CA TYR A 387 0.08 -5.44 -8.26
C TYR A 387 0.48 -6.76 -7.59
N LYS A 388 0.85 -7.77 -8.40
CA LYS A 388 1.57 -8.95 -7.92
C LYS A 388 2.80 -9.21 -8.79
N GLN A 389 3.90 -9.57 -8.16
CA GLN A 389 5.14 -9.96 -8.83
C GLN A 389 5.44 -11.43 -8.60
N TYR A 390 5.94 -12.08 -9.64
CA TYR A 390 6.32 -13.48 -9.63
C TYR A 390 7.73 -13.64 -10.19
N THR A 391 8.52 -14.50 -9.58
CA THR A 391 9.77 -15.01 -10.13
C THR A 391 9.50 -16.41 -10.65
N LEU A 392 9.44 -16.57 -11.97
CA LEU A 392 8.95 -17.78 -12.61
C LEU A 392 10.05 -18.50 -13.39
N PRO A 393 10.19 -19.83 -13.24
CA PRO A 393 11.10 -20.60 -14.08
C PRO A 393 10.56 -20.71 -15.51
N SER A 394 11.47 -20.83 -16.48
CA SER A 394 11.14 -21.22 -17.85
C SER A 394 11.89 -22.51 -18.24
N ALA A 395 11.53 -23.10 -19.38
CA ALA A 395 12.23 -24.26 -19.92
C ALA A 395 13.45 -23.89 -20.78
N SER A 396 13.74 -22.61 -20.93
CA SER A 396 14.88 -22.11 -21.70
C SER A 396 16.16 -22.05 -20.86
N SER A 397 17.28 -22.46 -21.44
CA SER A 397 18.60 -22.23 -20.83
C SER A 397 19.05 -20.77 -20.91
N ASP A 398 18.51 -19.99 -21.85
CA ASP A 398 18.95 -18.62 -22.10
C ASP A 398 18.28 -17.62 -21.14
N PHE A 399 17.07 -17.94 -20.69
CA PHE A 399 16.30 -17.18 -19.72
C PHE A 399 15.61 -18.12 -18.71
N PRO A 400 16.39 -18.83 -17.87
CA PRO A 400 15.86 -19.88 -16.99
C PRO A 400 14.90 -19.35 -15.92
N ILE A 401 14.96 -18.06 -15.62
CA ILE A 401 14.09 -17.37 -14.67
C ILE A 401 13.66 -16.05 -15.30
N LEU A 402 12.35 -15.77 -15.22
CA LEU A 402 11.72 -14.53 -15.68
C LEU A 402 11.05 -13.81 -14.51
N GLN A 403 11.19 -12.49 -14.48
CA GLN A 403 10.48 -11.61 -13.55
C GLN A 403 9.21 -11.09 -14.21
N VAL A 404 8.07 -11.37 -13.57
CA VAL A 404 6.74 -11.17 -14.17
C VAL A 404 5.88 -10.35 -13.22
N GLY A 405 5.42 -9.20 -13.67
CA GLY A 405 4.45 -8.36 -12.97
C GLY A 405 3.05 -8.51 -13.56
N VAL A 406 2.04 -8.43 -12.69
CA VAL A 406 0.63 -8.47 -13.08
C VAL A 406 -0.16 -7.41 -12.30
N SER A 407 -0.53 -6.35 -13.01
CA SER A 407 -1.29 -5.20 -12.50
C SER A 407 -2.78 -5.33 -12.81
N THR A 408 -3.66 -5.12 -11.83
CA THR A 408 -5.12 -5.00 -12.06
C THR A 408 -5.57 -3.55 -11.93
N VAL A 409 -6.17 -3.00 -12.98
CA VAL A 409 -6.50 -1.58 -13.10
C VAL A 409 -8.01 -1.36 -13.25
N PRO A 410 -8.67 -0.57 -12.39
CA PRO A 410 -10.12 -0.34 -12.43
C PRO A 410 -10.54 0.70 -13.51
N LEU A 411 -9.72 0.90 -14.54
CA LEU A 411 -9.92 1.90 -15.59
C LEU A 411 -9.74 1.23 -16.95
N GLY A 412 -10.72 1.36 -17.83
CA GLY A 412 -10.62 0.81 -19.19
C GLY A 412 -9.54 1.51 -20.00
N LEU A 413 -8.91 0.80 -20.95
CA LEU A 413 -7.81 1.35 -21.76
C LEU A 413 -8.23 2.60 -22.54
N LYS A 414 -9.46 2.64 -23.07
CA LYS A 414 -9.93 3.82 -23.84
C LYS A 414 -9.91 5.11 -23.00
N PRO A 415 -10.65 5.21 -21.87
CA PRO A 415 -10.60 6.41 -21.05
C PRO A 415 -9.20 6.65 -20.45
N TRP A 416 -8.42 5.61 -20.18
CA TRP A 416 -7.03 5.76 -19.72
C TRP A 416 -6.15 6.45 -20.77
N LEU A 417 -6.20 5.99 -22.03
CA LEU A 417 -5.46 6.58 -23.14
C LEU A 417 -5.91 8.02 -23.42
N GLU A 418 -7.22 8.30 -23.34
CA GLU A 418 -7.76 9.66 -23.50
C GLU A 418 -7.26 10.60 -22.41
N ARG A 419 -7.17 10.12 -21.16
CA ARG A 419 -6.69 10.89 -20.00
C ARG A 419 -5.18 11.15 -20.06
N ASP A 420 -4.39 10.13 -20.40
CA ASP A 420 -2.92 10.15 -20.18
C ASP A 420 -2.12 10.46 -21.45
N GLY A 421 -2.77 10.89 -22.54
CA GLY A 421 -2.09 11.32 -23.76
C GLY A 421 -1.70 10.16 -24.69
N GLY A 422 -2.47 9.07 -24.67
CA GLY A 422 -2.39 7.97 -25.62
C GLY A 422 -1.33 6.91 -25.30
N TRP A 423 -1.13 6.02 -26.26
CA TRP A 423 -0.35 4.79 -26.08
C TRP A 423 1.12 5.03 -25.76
N ASN A 424 1.74 6.06 -26.34
CA ASN A 424 3.15 6.38 -26.08
C ASN A 424 3.40 6.69 -24.60
N ARG A 425 2.54 7.51 -23.98
CA ARG A 425 2.67 7.87 -22.56
C ARG A 425 2.34 6.69 -21.65
N LEU A 426 1.30 5.93 -21.96
CA LEU A 426 0.95 4.72 -21.19
C LEU A 426 2.10 3.72 -21.21
N LEU A 427 2.63 3.39 -22.39
CA LEU A 427 3.71 2.42 -22.52
C LEU A 427 5.03 2.92 -21.95
N GLN A 428 5.30 4.22 -21.99
CA GLN A 428 6.43 4.81 -21.27
C GLN A 428 6.31 4.55 -19.76
N GLY A 429 5.15 4.80 -19.16
CA GLY A 429 4.93 4.51 -17.74
C GLY A 429 5.04 3.02 -17.41
N VAL A 430 4.58 2.13 -18.31
CA VAL A 430 4.78 0.69 -18.17
C VAL A 430 6.27 0.33 -18.24
N ASP A 431 7.04 0.91 -19.17
CA ASP A 431 8.49 0.68 -19.26
C ASP A 431 9.22 1.13 -17.98
N GLU A 432 8.87 2.30 -17.46
CA GLU A 432 9.44 2.86 -16.24
C GLU A 432 9.20 1.91 -15.05
N GLU A 433 7.98 1.38 -14.91
CA GLU A 433 7.67 0.36 -13.90
C GLU A 433 8.45 -0.93 -14.09
N MET A 434 8.49 -1.46 -15.33
CA MET A 434 9.23 -2.67 -15.63
C MET A 434 10.71 -2.52 -15.29
N ILE A 435 11.31 -1.36 -15.57
CA ILE A 435 12.71 -1.07 -15.20
C ILE A 435 12.85 -1.00 -13.67
N GLN A 436 11.98 -0.27 -12.99
CA GLN A 436 12.06 -0.08 -11.53
C GLN A 436 11.89 -1.40 -10.76
N LYS A 437 11.03 -2.29 -11.25
CA LYS A 437 10.73 -3.61 -10.64
C LYS A 437 11.58 -4.75 -11.19
N ASN A 438 12.48 -4.46 -12.15
CA ASN A 438 13.31 -5.42 -12.86
C ASN A 438 12.49 -6.55 -13.50
N LEU A 439 11.44 -6.19 -14.24
CA LEU A 439 10.52 -7.10 -14.92
C LEU A 439 10.94 -7.37 -16.36
N ASP A 440 10.77 -8.62 -16.77
CA ASP A 440 10.88 -9.06 -18.15
C ASP A 440 9.52 -9.00 -18.85
N ILE A 441 8.45 -9.31 -18.11
CA ILE A 441 7.06 -9.39 -18.60
C ILE A 441 6.14 -8.62 -17.66
N GLU A 442 5.25 -7.79 -18.22
CA GLU A 442 4.18 -7.11 -17.48
C GLU A 442 2.82 -7.42 -18.11
N GLY A 443 1.88 -7.89 -17.28
CA GLY A 443 0.48 -8.06 -17.65
C GLY A 443 -0.40 -7.00 -16.99
N VAL A 444 -1.04 -6.15 -17.79
CA VAL A 444 -1.99 -5.13 -17.29
C VAL A 444 -3.42 -5.57 -17.60
N LEU A 445 -4.19 -5.86 -16.56
CA LEU A 445 -5.57 -6.34 -16.62
C LEU A 445 -6.52 -5.20 -16.25
N THR A 446 -7.27 -4.67 -17.22
CA THR A 446 -8.29 -3.67 -16.89
C THR A 446 -9.60 -4.33 -16.48
N SER A 447 -10.34 -3.69 -15.57
CA SER A 447 -11.59 -4.20 -15.01
C SER A 447 -12.54 -3.04 -14.73
N TYR A 448 -13.51 -2.80 -15.61
CA TYR A 448 -14.31 -1.57 -15.58
C TYR A 448 -15.74 -1.82 -16.05
N ASN A 449 -16.64 -0.87 -15.75
CA ASN A 449 -17.98 -0.86 -16.34
C ASN A 449 -18.00 0.04 -17.57
N ASN A 450 -18.58 -0.46 -18.67
CA ASN A 450 -18.75 0.38 -19.85
C ASN A 450 -19.87 1.43 -19.63
N LYS A 451 -20.10 2.31 -20.63
CA LYS A 451 -21.16 3.33 -20.58
C LYS A 451 -22.57 2.79 -20.34
N ASN A 452 -22.80 1.49 -20.55
CA ASN A 452 -24.09 0.83 -20.34
C ASN A 452 -24.13 0.08 -18.99
N GLY A 453 -23.18 0.31 -18.09
CA GLY A 453 -23.08 -0.36 -16.79
C GLY A 453 -22.64 -1.82 -16.85
N LYS A 454 -22.31 -2.37 -18.03
CA LYS A 454 -21.91 -3.78 -18.17
C LYS A 454 -20.41 -3.93 -17.92
N HIS A 455 -20.06 -4.83 -17.01
CA HIS A 455 -18.67 -5.16 -16.67
C HIS A 455 -17.86 -5.65 -17.88
N ARG A 456 -16.62 -5.18 -18.00
CA ARG A 456 -15.67 -5.49 -19.08
C ARG A 456 -14.26 -5.63 -18.55
N ARG A 457 -13.46 -6.37 -19.30
CA ARG A 457 -12.03 -6.57 -19.07
C ARG A 457 -11.26 -6.45 -20.38
N GLU A 458 -10.05 -5.93 -20.28
CA GLU A 458 -9.05 -5.91 -21.36
C GLU A 458 -7.73 -6.42 -20.78
N LEU A 459 -6.87 -6.97 -21.62
CA LEU A 459 -5.55 -7.46 -21.24
C LEU A 459 -4.51 -6.80 -22.15
N LEU A 460 -3.46 -6.24 -21.56
CA LEU A 460 -2.26 -5.81 -22.25
C LEU A 460 -1.08 -6.63 -21.72
N LEU A 461 -0.37 -7.31 -22.59
CA LEU A 461 0.86 -8.03 -22.28
C LEU A 461 2.03 -7.26 -22.88
N VAL A 462 3.08 -7.06 -22.10
CA VAL A 462 4.30 -6.37 -22.52
C VAL A 462 5.51 -7.24 -22.19
N VAL A 463 6.39 -7.43 -23.16
CA VAL A 463 7.70 -8.07 -22.99
C VAL A 463 8.78 -7.05 -23.36
N ARG A 464 9.73 -6.82 -22.46
CA ARG A 464 10.78 -5.81 -22.64
C ARG A 464 12.17 -6.45 -22.68
N THR A 465 13.03 -5.93 -23.54
CA THR A 465 14.44 -6.33 -23.60
C THR A 465 15.29 -5.67 -22.51
N GLY A 466 16.43 -6.25 -22.17
CA GLY A 466 17.43 -5.66 -21.25
C GLY A 466 17.53 -6.35 -19.88
N GLY A 467 16.66 -7.33 -19.61
CA GLY A 467 16.74 -8.23 -18.46
C GLY A 467 17.23 -9.62 -18.85
N ALA A 468 16.46 -10.65 -18.50
CA ALA A 468 16.66 -12.01 -19.00
C ALA A 468 16.42 -12.07 -20.53
N VAL A 469 15.47 -11.29 -21.03
CA VAL A 469 15.20 -11.16 -22.47
C VAL A 469 16.25 -10.24 -23.13
N LYS A 470 17.16 -10.82 -23.91
CA LYS A 470 18.34 -10.11 -24.43
C LYS A 470 18.09 -9.27 -25.67
N ASP A 471 17.19 -9.70 -26.54
CA ASP A 471 17.00 -9.09 -27.86
C ASP A 471 15.53 -9.09 -28.30
N ALA A 472 15.22 -8.26 -29.29
CA ALA A 472 13.86 -8.07 -29.80
C ALA A 472 13.28 -9.33 -30.46
N ASN A 473 14.10 -10.18 -31.09
CA ASN A 473 13.60 -11.41 -31.71
C ASN A 473 13.15 -12.40 -30.65
N THR A 474 13.89 -12.50 -29.55
CA THR A 474 13.51 -13.30 -28.39
C THR A 474 12.22 -12.76 -27.75
N ALA A 475 12.12 -11.45 -27.51
CA ALA A 475 10.89 -10.83 -27.02
C ALA A 475 9.68 -11.12 -27.92
N LYS A 476 9.89 -11.06 -29.25
CA LYS A 476 8.84 -11.34 -30.24
C LYS A 476 8.37 -12.78 -30.21
N ARG A 477 9.29 -13.75 -30.17
CA ARG A 477 8.95 -15.18 -30.03
C ARG A 477 8.17 -15.44 -28.75
N MET A 478 8.61 -14.86 -27.62
CA MET A 478 7.89 -14.98 -26.35
C MET A 478 6.45 -14.45 -26.44
N VAL A 479 6.25 -13.25 -27.00
CA VAL A 479 4.90 -12.70 -27.18
C VAL A 479 4.06 -13.61 -28.08
N GLN A 480 4.63 -14.17 -29.15
CA GLN A 480 3.92 -15.11 -30.04
C GLN A 480 3.49 -16.38 -29.29
N ASP A 481 4.38 -17.02 -28.55
CA ASP A 481 4.08 -18.25 -27.81
C ASP A 481 3.06 -18.00 -26.69
N LEU A 482 3.24 -16.93 -25.92
CA LEU A 482 2.29 -16.53 -24.88
C LEU A 482 0.93 -16.18 -25.47
N THR A 483 0.90 -15.50 -26.62
CA THR A 483 -0.35 -15.20 -27.34
C THR A 483 -1.09 -16.46 -27.70
N LEU A 484 -0.42 -17.45 -28.31
CA LEU A 484 -1.04 -18.71 -28.72
C LEU A 484 -1.69 -19.42 -27.53
N GLY A 485 -0.99 -19.45 -26.39
CA GLY A 485 -1.50 -20.04 -25.16
C GLY A 485 -2.67 -19.27 -24.56
N LEU A 486 -2.59 -17.94 -24.52
CA LEU A 486 -3.62 -17.07 -23.95
C LEU A 486 -4.90 -17.06 -24.80
N GLU A 487 -4.79 -16.96 -26.12
CA GLU A 487 -5.93 -17.01 -27.05
C GLU A 487 -6.58 -18.39 -27.12
N GLY A 488 -5.81 -19.46 -26.88
CA GLY A 488 -6.32 -20.83 -26.78
C GLY A 488 -7.12 -21.12 -25.51
N SER A 489 -7.13 -20.23 -24.51
CA SER A 489 -7.82 -20.46 -23.24
C SER A 489 -9.31 -20.13 -23.33
N VAL A 490 -10.13 -21.17 -23.12
CA VAL A 490 -11.59 -21.04 -22.97
C VAL A 490 -12.01 -20.31 -21.69
N GLU A 491 -11.12 -20.16 -20.72
CA GLU A 491 -11.43 -19.53 -19.44
C GLU A 491 -11.45 -18.00 -19.55
N ILE A 492 -10.56 -17.41 -20.34
CA ILE A 492 -10.46 -15.95 -20.50
C ILE A 492 -11.09 -15.44 -21.80
N GLU A 493 -11.20 -16.29 -22.82
CA GLU A 493 -11.85 -16.01 -24.11
C GLU A 493 -11.35 -14.70 -24.77
N LEU A 494 -10.02 -14.57 -24.95
CA LEU A 494 -9.45 -13.35 -25.55
C LEU A 494 -9.91 -13.15 -26.99
N LYS A 495 -10.10 -11.87 -27.35
CA LYS A 495 -10.54 -11.43 -28.68
C LYS A 495 -9.70 -10.24 -29.11
N SER A 496 -9.59 -10.06 -30.43
CA SER A 496 -8.89 -8.91 -31.02
C SER A 496 -9.42 -7.60 -30.46
N TRP A 497 -8.51 -6.69 -30.16
CA TRP A 497 -8.81 -5.35 -29.69
C TRP A 497 -9.19 -4.45 -30.87
N ASP A 498 -10.47 -4.45 -31.22
CA ASP A 498 -11.04 -3.78 -32.41
C ASP A 498 -11.01 -2.23 -32.43
N LYS A 499 -10.22 -1.59 -31.55
CA LYS A 499 -10.10 -0.13 -31.51
C LYS A 499 -8.92 0.30 -32.38
N THR A 500 -9.17 1.19 -33.34
CA THR A 500 -8.11 1.72 -34.21
C THR A 500 -7.05 2.44 -33.40
N SER A 501 -5.79 2.03 -33.58
CA SER A 501 -4.60 2.66 -33.01
C SER A 501 -3.58 2.87 -34.12
N ALA A 502 -2.88 3.99 -34.10
CA ALA A 502 -1.74 4.21 -35.02
C ALA A 502 -0.48 3.43 -34.59
N LEU A 503 -0.43 2.98 -33.32
CA LEU A 503 0.71 2.30 -32.72
C LEU A 503 0.61 0.79 -32.78
N PHE A 504 -0.61 0.24 -32.67
CA PHE A 504 -0.84 -1.20 -32.72
C PHE A 504 -1.34 -1.61 -34.09
N SER A 505 -0.95 -2.79 -34.55
CA SER A 505 -1.50 -3.44 -35.74
C SER A 505 -3.01 -3.70 -35.56
N LYS A 506 -3.70 -4.08 -36.64
CA LYS A 506 -5.12 -4.48 -36.57
C LYS A 506 -5.35 -5.69 -35.67
N ASP A 507 -4.31 -6.49 -35.44
CA ASP A 507 -4.35 -7.67 -34.57
C ASP A 507 -3.96 -7.33 -33.12
N GLY A 508 -3.76 -6.04 -32.82
CA GLY A 508 -3.45 -5.57 -31.46
C GLY A 508 -2.00 -5.80 -31.05
N GLU A 509 -1.05 -5.86 -32.00
CA GLU A 509 0.37 -6.07 -31.74
C GLU A 509 1.19 -4.78 -31.95
N LEU A 510 2.16 -4.54 -31.08
CA LEU A 510 3.18 -3.51 -31.19
C LEU A 510 4.55 -4.18 -31.13
N ASP A 511 5.41 -3.87 -32.10
CA ASP A 511 6.77 -4.40 -32.22
C ASP A 511 7.77 -3.24 -32.36
N THR A 512 8.65 -3.08 -31.37
CA THR A 512 9.74 -2.10 -31.38
C THR A 512 11.06 -2.80 -31.08
N SER A 513 12.18 -2.09 -31.27
CA SER A 513 13.53 -2.65 -31.02
C SER A 513 13.80 -3.04 -29.56
N PHE A 514 12.98 -2.58 -28.61
CA PHE A 514 13.20 -2.80 -27.18
C PHE A 514 11.99 -3.35 -26.43
N ARG A 515 10.81 -3.38 -27.06
CA ARG A 515 9.55 -3.86 -26.47
C ARG A 515 8.67 -4.50 -27.54
N VAL A 516 8.05 -5.62 -27.17
CA VAL A 516 6.92 -6.19 -27.91
C VAL A 516 5.71 -6.20 -26.98
N ALA A 517 4.55 -5.78 -27.48
CA ALA A 517 3.32 -5.74 -26.68
C ALA A 517 2.12 -6.23 -27.48
N ARG A 518 1.15 -6.82 -26.78
CA ARG A 518 -0.12 -7.23 -27.38
C ARG A 518 -1.30 -6.91 -26.49
N VAL A 519 -2.40 -6.48 -27.10
CA VAL A 519 -3.62 -6.05 -26.41
C VAL A 519 -4.84 -6.81 -26.89
N TRP A 520 -5.72 -7.17 -25.95
CA TRP A 520 -6.94 -7.92 -26.20
C TRP A 520 -8.14 -7.31 -25.47
N LYS A 521 -9.32 -7.62 -26.01
CA LYS A 521 -10.55 -7.66 -25.21
C LYS A 521 -10.65 -9.03 -24.55
N GLN A 522 -10.97 -9.07 -23.27
CA GLN A 522 -11.23 -10.33 -22.58
C GLN A 522 -12.73 -10.65 -22.65
N GLY A 523 -13.08 -11.75 -23.31
CA GLY A 523 -14.47 -12.16 -23.54
C GLY A 523 -15.17 -12.55 -22.25
N ASN A 524 -14.53 -13.40 -21.44
CA ASN A 524 -15.06 -13.77 -20.14
C ASN A 524 -14.74 -12.70 -19.08
N ALA A 525 -15.67 -11.78 -18.86
CA ALA A 525 -15.52 -10.72 -17.86
C ALA A 525 -15.50 -11.22 -16.39
N LYS A 526 -15.84 -12.50 -16.14
CA LYS A 526 -15.77 -13.10 -14.79
C LYS A 526 -14.36 -13.58 -14.44
N ALA A 527 -13.53 -13.92 -15.43
CA ALA A 527 -12.15 -14.33 -15.19
C ALA A 527 -11.31 -13.14 -14.71
N THR A 528 -10.64 -13.31 -13.58
CA THR A 528 -9.84 -12.25 -12.93
C THR A 528 -8.35 -12.59 -13.01
N ARG A 529 -7.50 -11.84 -12.31
CA ARG A 529 -6.10 -12.23 -12.08
C ARG A 529 -5.96 -13.66 -11.54
N LYS A 530 -6.95 -14.16 -10.78
CA LYS A 530 -6.96 -15.54 -10.25
C LYS A 530 -6.99 -16.61 -11.35
N GLN A 531 -7.44 -16.27 -12.56
CA GLN A 531 -7.41 -17.16 -13.74
C GLN A 531 -6.24 -16.82 -14.66
N VAL A 532 -6.00 -15.52 -14.90
CA VAL A 532 -4.96 -15.06 -15.84
C VAL A 532 -3.55 -15.36 -15.32
N ALA A 533 -3.26 -15.15 -14.03
CA ALA A 533 -1.90 -15.32 -13.50
C ALA A 533 -1.44 -16.78 -13.48
N PRO A 534 -2.24 -17.78 -13.03
CA PRO A 534 -1.87 -19.19 -13.16
C PRO A 534 -1.67 -19.62 -14.61
N LEU A 535 -2.56 -19.20 -15.52
CA LEU A 535 -2.41 -19.47 -16.95
C LEU A 535 -1.09 -18.91 -17.50
N LEU A 536 -0.79 -17.64 -17.20
CA LEU A 536 0.45 -17.00 -17.64
C LEU A 536 1.68 -17.74 -17.08
N ARG A 537 1.64 -18.16 -15.80
CA ARG A 537 2.70 -18.96 -15.19
C ARG A 537 2.94 -20.27 -15.93
N ASP A 538 1.88 -21.00 -16.23
CA ASP A 538 1.97 -22.32 -16.87
C ASP A 538 2.44 -22.21 -18.33
N LEU A 539 2.16 -21.09 -19.00
CA LEU A 539 2.69 -20.77 -20.33
C LEU A 539 4.17 -20.37 -20.28
N ILE A 540 4.56 -19.53 -19.31
CA ILE A 540 5.96 -19.11 -19.12
C ILE A 540 6.86 -20.30 -18.82
N ALA A 541 6.39 -21.26 -18.03
CA ALA A 541 7.10 -22.49 -17.74
C ALA A 541 7.47 -23.31 -18.99
N LYS A 542 6.79 -23.07 -20.12
CA LYS A 542 6.99 -23.77 -21.41
C LYS A 542 7.78 -22.96 -22.44
N LEU A 543 8.18 -21.73 -22.14
CA LEU A 543 8.98 -20.91 -23.05
C LEU A 543 10.39 -21.52 -23.21
N HIS A 544 10.90 -21.51 -24.44
CA HIS A 544 12.18 -22.12 -24.85
C HIS A 544 13.11 -21.13 -25.53
#